data_AF-A0AA51DYQ8-F1
#
_entry.id   AF-A0AA51DYQ8-F1
#
_cell.length_a   1.000
_cell.length_b   1.000
_cell.length_c   1.000
_cell.angle_alpha   90.00
_cell.angle_beta   90.00
_cell.angle_gamma   90.00
#
_symmetry.space_group_name_H-M   'P 1'
#
loop_
_entity.id
_entity.type
_entity.pdbx_description
1 polymer ?
#
loop_
_entity_poly.entity_id
_entity_poly.type
_entity_poly.pdbx_seq_one_letter_code
_entity_poly.pdbx_strand_id
1 'polypeptide(L)'
;MNQFKQNVTAVLSRLREVNYTDRNVRMHELFYKKLGAYLVQTGTPYSSTLGEVYIQNLLESKRRHLYFEKSAVAKLDDIYKFGEIKGIDLSITSLGRTASLTPQWLEQVAEYLKKVSAEYSDSQLYNIKRRIIRFLKYMYQRNKNEPGSFSYDDILAFHESLSYMKDVSRTVEESSVKGFLEYLGKIGMIHFGLSLYLGSLEAGCQNIYEFHLELCMTEIKTAGTGENNQTVFSDMLRCAATDIVEMHRSKGYAEGYIDILLRASNILYLFFDINSFIFNPEVAKTWIKSENVQKNLGNSSSQSVKRMIDLLEVYFSGRTVNLKVSHIRGLSGFNSLPEWCRIPLDAFANERRKEKLDEDTVYNYIYSCTRFCNYLVSNKLESFSKVNGDVITAFNLFDKHDSREGKNSCNHRIRKFLKFLFRKGLVSQPMLYAALGTSGMIDEKKYHHSK
;
A
#
# COMPACT_ATOMS: atom_id res chain seq x y z
N MET A 1 -26.24 37.09 15.42
CA MET A 1 -25.84 36.11 16.46
C MET A 1 -26.98 35.28 17.05
N ASN A 2 -28.20 35.81 17.24
CA ASN A 2 -29.31 35.01 17.82
C ASN A 2 -29.69 33.80 16.96
N GLN A 3 -29.84 33.98 15.65
CA GLN A 3 -30.14 32.89 14.71
C GLN A 3 -29.06 31.80 14.71
N PHE A 4 -27.78 32.18 14.73
CA PHE A 4 -26.66 31.23 14.82
C PHE A 4 -26.75 30.36 16.10
N LYS A 5 -27.00 30.98 17.25
CA LYS A 5 -27.16 30.25 18.53
C LYS A 5 -28.37 29.31 18.52
N GLN A 6 -29.48 29.73 17.91
CA GLN A 6 -30.66 28.89 17.74
C GLN A 6 -30.35 27.68 16.85
N ASN A 7 -29.72 27.90 15.69
CA ASN A 7 -29.38 26.84 14.74
C ASN A 7 -28.34 25.87 15.31
N VAL A 8 -27.33 26.36 16.06
CA VAL A 8 -26.38 25.50 16.78
C VAL A 8 -27.10 24.64 17.82
N THR A 9 -28.05 25.22 18.58
CA THR A 9 -28.86 24.45 19.53
C THR A 9 -29.64 23.36 18.82
N ALA A 10 -30.26 23.68 17.67
CA ALA A 10 -30.99 22.70 16.86
C ALA A 10 -30.08 21.56 16.38
N VAL A 11 -28.86 21.87 15.91
CA VAL A 11 -27.88 20.84 15.54
C VAL A 11 -27.56 19.94 16.74
N LEU A 12 -27.18 20.52 17.88
CA LEU A 12 -26.75 19.75 19.05
C LEU A 12 -27.87 18.87 19.62
N SER A 13 -29.11 19.38 19.66
CA SER A 13 -30.28 18.59 20.06
C SER A 13 -30.49 17.43 19.10
N ARG A 14 -30.42 17.68 17.79
CA ARG A 14 -30.61 16.64 16.78
C ARG A 14 -29.55 15.55 16.86
N LEU A 15 -28.29 15.90 17.13
CA LEU A 15 -27.21 14.94 17.35
C LEU A 15 -27.46 14.03 18.56
N ARG A 16 -28.01 14.59 19.65
CA ARG A 16 -28.39 13.80 20.84
C ARG A 16 -29.54 12.85 20.54
N GLU A 17 -30.57 13.30 19.81
CA GLU A 17 -31.71 12.47 19.41
C GLU A 17 -31.30 11.24 18.59
N VAL A 18 -30.26 11.36 17.76
CA VAL A 18 -29.74 10.25 16.97
C VAL A 18 -28.60 9.48 17.66
N ASN A 19 -28.46 9.64 18.98
CA ASN A 19 -27.54 8.92 19.85
C ASN A 19 -26.05 9.15 19.55
N TYR A 20 -25.63 10.38 19.23
CA TYR A 20 -24.22 10.72 19.31
C TYR A 20 -23.72 10.57 20.75
N THR A 21 -22.49 10.11 20.91
CA THR A 21 -21.85 10.07 22.23
C THR A 21 -21.71 11.48 22.80
N ASP A 22 -21.82 11.62 24.13
CA ASP A 22 -21.66 12.92 24.81
C ASP A 22 -20.35 13.61 24.45
N ARG A 23 -19.28 12.82 24.26
CA ARG A 23 -17.99 13.32 23.80
C ARG A 23 -18.08 13.99 22.43
N ASN A 24 -18.78 13.39 21.47
CA ASN A 24 -18.92 13.96 20.12
C ASN A 24 -19.83 15.19 20.10
N VAL A 25 -20.91 15.17 20.88
CA VAL A 25 -21.76 16.36 21.04
C VAL A 25 -20.94 17.51 21.63
N ARG A 26 -20.10 17.24 22.64
CA ARG A 26 -19.19 18.22 23.24
C ARG A 26 -18.14 18.73 22.25
N MET A 27 -17.64 17.90 21.35
CA MET A 27 -16.73 18.33 20.28
C MET A 27 -17.41 19.31 19.31
N HIS A 28 -18.65 19.03 18.91
CA HIS A 28 -19.44 19.96 18.08
C HIS A 28 -19.70 21.27 18.82
N GLU A 29 -20.08 21.20 20.09
CA GLU A 29 -20.28 22.39 20.93
C GLU A 29 -19.02 23.26 21.01
N LEU A 30 -17.86 22.65 21.25
CA LEU A 30 -16.57 23.34 21.26
C LEU A 30 -16.23 23.96 19.90
N PHE A 31 -16.51 23.26 18.80
CA PHE A 31 -16.33 23.77 17.45
C PHE A 31 -17.20 25.00 17.19
N TYR A 32 -18.51 24.90 17.44
CA TYR A 32 -19.45 26.01 17.25
C TYR A 32 -19.18 27.20 18.17
N LYS A 33 -18.63 26.95 19.37
CA LYS A 33 -18.15 28.04 20.25
C LYS A 33 -17.01 28.82 19.61
N LYS A 34 -16.03 28.14 19.00
CA LYS A 34 -14.90 28.78 18.31
C LYS A 34 -15.35 29.51 17.05
N LEU A 35 -16.20 28.87 16.23
CA LEU A 35 -16.79 29.49 15.06
C LEU A 35 -17.61 30.74 15.45
N GLY A 36 -18.43 30.65 16.50
CA GLY A 36 -19.18 31.80 17.01
C GLY A 36 -18.30 32.96 17.47
N ALA A 37 -17.16 32.68 18.10
CA ALA A 37 -16.19 33.72 18.46
C ALA A 37 -15.58 34.39 17.23
N TYR A 38 -15.26 33.60 16.19
CA TYR A 38 -14.77 34.12 14.91
C TYR A 38 -15.81 35.03 14.23
N LEU A 39 -17.08 34.65 14.22
CA LEU A 39 -18.18 35.49 13.67
C LEU A 39 -18.30 36.84 14.40
N VAL A 40 -18.15 36.83 15.73
CA VAL A 40 -18.18 38.07 16.53
C VAL A 40 -16.97 38.94 16.23
N GLN A 41 -15.77 38.35 16.14
CA GLN A 41 -14.54 39.07 15.84
C GLN A 41 -14.56 39.74 14.46
N THR A 42 -15.15 39.07 13.47
CA THR A 42 -15.26 39.56 12.09
C THR A 42 -16.46 40.48 11.87
N GLY A 43 -17.38 40.57 12.82
CA GLY A 43 -18.59 41.40 12.72
C GLY A 43 -19.61 40.88 11.69
N THR A 44 -19.43 39.67 11.16
CA THR A 44 -20.27 39.12 10.08
C THR A 44 -21.21 38.02 10.59
N PRO A 45 -22.48 37.99 10.12
CA PRO A 45 -23.38 36.89 10.41
C PRO A 45 -22.91 35.61 9.71
N TYR A 46 -23.32 34.45 10.25
CA TYR A 46 -23.02 33.17 9.61
C TYR A 46 -23.66 33.06 8.22
N SER A 47 -22.89 32.54 7.28
CA SER A 47 -23.34 32.04 5.97
C SER A 47 -22.49 30.81 5.61
N SER A 48 -22.97 29.96 4.70
CA SER A 48 -22.20 28.78 4.25
C SER A 48 -20.83 29.17 3.69
N THR A 49 -20.75 30.24 2.89
CA THR A 49 -19.50 30.79 2.37
C THR A 49 -18.54 31.19 3.50
N LEU A 50 -19.04 31.77 4.58
CA LEU A 50 -18.20 32.15 5.72
C LEU A 50 -17.72 30.92 6.52
N GLY A 51 -18.53 29.86 6.58
CA GLY A 51 -18.14 28.56 7.13
C GLY A 51 -16.99 27.94 6.34
N GLU A 52 -17.03 27.98 5.01
CA GLU A 52 -15.95 27.53 4.12
C GLU A 52 -14.67 28.32 4.32
N VAL A 53 -14.77 29.66 4.36
CA VAL A 53 -13.61 30.55 4.64
C VAL A 53 -12.97 30.21 5.98
N TYR A 54 -13.79 29.96 7.02
CA TYR A 54 -13.28 29.57 8.33
C TYR A 54 -12.55 28.22 8.30
N ILE A 55 -13.05 27.24 7.54
CA ILE A 55 -12.36 25.95 7.34
C ILE A 55 -11.01 26.17 6.62
N GLN A 56 -10.96 27.01 5.59
CA GLN A 56 -9.72 27.28 4.86
C GLN A 56 -8.64 27.90 5.76
N ASN A 57 -9.01 28.89 6.58
CA ASN A 57 -8.09 29.48 7.56
C ASN A 57 -7.56 28.44 8.58
N LEU A 58 -8.40 27.46 8.95
CA LEU A 58 -7.97 26.37 9.82
C LEU A 58 -7.02 25.39 9.11
N LEU A 59 -7.18 25.15 7.80
CA LEU A 59 -6.32 24.27 7.00
C LEU A 59 -4.90 24.84 6.92
N GLU A 60 -4.78 26.13 6.61
CA GLU A 60 -3.51 26.85 6.54
C GLU A 60 -2.72 26.77 7.85
N SER A 61 -3.43 26.79 8.99
CA SER A 61 -2.81 26.79 10.32
C SER A 61 -2.46 25.40 10.87
N LYS A 62 -3.11 24.31 10.42
CA LYS A 62 -3.01 23.00 11.11
C LYS A 62 -2.31 21.88 10.35
N ARG A 63 -1.89 22.07 9.08
CA ARG A 63 -1.19 21.05 8.25
C ARG A 63 -1.78 19.62 8.37
N ARG A 64 -3.11 19.51 8.51
CA ARG A 64 -3.84 18.23 8.63
C ARG A 64 -5.25 18.40 8.07
N HIS A 65 -5.82 17.29 7.60
CA HIS A 65 -7.19 17.27 7.08
C HIS A 65 -8.23 17.60 8.17
N LEU A 66 -9.23 18.41 7.80
CA LEU A 66 -10.26 18.95 8.72
C LEU A 66 -11.64 18.30 8.52
N TYR A 67 -11.67 16.98 8.48
CA TYR A 67 -12.89 16.22 8.19
C TYR A 67 -14.02 16.48 9.18
N PHE A 68 -13.68 16.57 10.47
CA PHE A 68 -14.66 16.87 11.52
C PHE A 68 -15.24 18.28 11.35
N GLU A 69 -14.38 19.28 11.14
CA GLU A 69 -14.81 20.67 10.98
C GLU A 69 -15.68 20.87 9.73
N LYS A 70 -15.32 20.23 8.61
CA LYS A 70 -16.17 20.18 7.40
C LYS A 70 -17.54 19.59 7.70
N SER A 71 -17.58 18.45 8.39
CA SER A 71 -18.82 17.78 8.77
C SER A 71 -19.68 18.59 9.75
N ALA A 72 -19.07 19.39 10.62
CA ALA A 72 -19.78 20.29 11.52
C ALA A 72 -20.37 21.49 10.77
N VAL A 73 -19.64 22.09 9.83
CA VAL A 73 -20.18 23.18 8.98
C VAL A 73 -21.34 22.68 8.12
N ALA A 74 -21.23 21.51 7.49
CA ALA A 74 -22.30 20.93 6.67
C ALA A 74 -23.62 20.76 7.44
N LYS A 75 -23.57 20.22 8.66
CA LYS A 75 -24.75 20.08 9.53
C LYS A 75 -25.40 21.42 9.88
N LEU A 76 -24.59 22.45 10.10
CA LEU A 76 -25.10 23.79 10.39
C LEU A 76 -25.71 24.42 9.14
N ASP A 77 -25.08 24.25 7.98
CA ASP A 77 -25.59 24.71 6.69
C ASP A 77 -26.94 24.09 6.35
N ASP A 78 -27.12 22.80 6.63
CA ASP A 78 -28.41 22.14 6.43
C ASP A 78 -29.52 22.76 7.27
N ILE A 79 -29.27 23.02 8.55
CA ILE A 79 -30.25 23.71 9.41
C ILE A 79 -30.55 25.11 8.87
N TYR A 80 -29.54 25.84 8.37
CA TYR A 80 -29.74 27.15 7.78
C TYR A 80 -30.54 27.12 6.47
N LYS A 81 -30.36 26.09 5.64
CA LYS A 81 -31.00 25.97 4.32
C LYS A 81 -32.37 25.30 4.38
N PHE A 82 -32.54 24.31 5.23
CA PHE A 82 -33.68 23.38 5.22
C PHE A 82 -34.41 23.32 6.56
N GLY A 83 -33.87 23.90 7.64
CA GLY A 83 -34.46 23.82 8.98
C GLY A 83 -34.24 22.49 9.71
N GLU A 84 -33.68 21.49 9.02
CA GLU A 84 -33.29 20.19 9.57
C GLU A 84 -31.93 19.77 9.02
N ILE A 85 -31.20 18.93 9.75
CA ILE A 85 -29.99 18.29 9.21
C ILE A 85 -30.46 17.25 8.19
N LYS A 86 -29.89 17.25 6.98
CA LYS A 86 -30.19 16.19 6.02
C LYS A 86 -29.63 14.87 6.51
N GLY A 87 -30.33 13.79 6.23
CA GLY A 87 -29.99 12.46 6.72
C GLY A 87 -28.50 12.12 6.54
N ILE A 88 -27.94 12.48 5.38
CA ILE A 88 -26.55 12.22 4.99
C ILE A 88 -25.52 12.81 5.96
N ASP A 89 -25.84 13.96 6.56
CA ASP A 89 -24.98 14.69 7.49
C ASP A 89 -25.24 14.33 8.96
N LEU A 90 -26.30 13.57 9.23
CA LEU A 90 -26.87 13.36 10.57
C LEU A 90 -26.22 12.19 11.30
N SER A 91 -26.16 11.00 10.71
CA SER A 91 -25.23 9.88 10.97
C SER A 91 -25.72 8.66 10.22
N ILE A 92 -24.80 7.78 9.81
CA ILE A 92 -25.12 6.50 9.20
C ILE A 92 -26.07 5.64 10.07
N THR A 93 -26.03 5.77 11.41
CA THR A 93 -26.83 4.98 12.35
C THR A 93 -28.34 5.30 12.32
N SER A 94 -28.73 6.56 12.11
CA SER A 94 -30.14 6.97 11.96
C SER A 94 -30.68 6.74 10.55
N LEU A 95 -29.79 6.69 9.56
CA LEU A 95 -30.10 6.52 8.14
C LEU A 95 -30.57 5.11 7.75
N GLY A 96 -30.31 4.11 8.59
CA GLY A 96 -30.54 2.70 8.27
C GLY A 96 -31.99 2.21 8.30
N ARG A 97 -32.97 3.00 8.79
CA ARG A 97 -34.33 2.49 9.05
C ARG A 97 -35.32 2.58 7.87
N THR A 98 -35.10 3.46 6.89
CA THR A 98 -36.10 3.75 5.83
C THR A 98 -35.68 3.38 4.41
N ALA A 99 -34.39 3.17 4.14
CA ALA A 99 -33.91 2.76 2.82
C ALA A 99 -34.03 1.24 2.63
N SER A 100 -34.78 0.81 1.62
CA SER A 100 -34.83 -0.59 1.15
C SER A 100 -33.78 -0.78 0.06
N LEU A 101 -32.90 -1.77 0.26
CA LEU A 101 -31.91 -2.15 -0.75
C LEU A 101 -32.60 -2.90 -1.89
N THR A 102 -32.06 -2.78 -3.11
CA THR A 102 -32.53 -3.56 -4.25
C THR A 102 -32.25 -5.06 -4.04
N PRO A 103 -33.02 -5.97 -4.65
CA PRO A 103 -32.74 -7.41 -4.59
C PRO A 103 -31.32 -7.76 -5.05
N GLN A 104 -30.81 -7.06 -6.08
CA GLN A 104 -29.44 -7.22 -6.57
C GLN A 104 -28.41 -7.00 -5.46
N TRP A 105 -28.55 -5.94 -4.66
CA TRP A 105 -27.63 -5.68 -3.56
C TRP A 105 -27.70 -6.76 -2.46
N LEU A 106 -28.91 -7.25 -2.16
CA LEU A 106 -29.07 -8.31 -1.16
C LEU A 106 -28.44 -9.63 -1.62
N GLU A 107 -28.55 -9.95 -2.91
CA GLU A 107 -27.90 -11.11 -3.53
C GLU A 107 -26.37 -11.00 -3.45
N GLN A 108 -25.79 -9.88 -3.87
CA GLN A 108 -24.33 -9.67 -3.82
C GLN A 108 -23.77 -9.75 -2.40
N VAL A 109 -24.51 -9.23 -1.41
CA VAL A 109 -24.14 -9.38 0.01
C VAL A 109 -24.17 -10.85 0.44
N ALA A 110 -25.20 -11.60 0.04
CA ALA A 110 -25.30 -13.02 0.37
C ALA A 110 -24.18 -13.84 -0.27
N GLU A 111 -23.85 -13.59 -1.54
CA GLU A 111 -22.75 -14.25 -2.24
C GLU A 111 -21.39 -13.96 -1.60
N TYR A 112 -21.12 -12.70 -1.28
CA TYR A 112 -19.88 -12.32 -0.59
C TYR A 112 -19.75 -13.04 0.75
N LEU A 113 -20.80 -13.03 1.58
CA LEU A 113 -20.79 -13.69 2.88
C LEU A 113 -20.57 -15.20 2.77
N LYS A 114 -21.12 -15.83 1.74
CA LYS A 114 -20.88 -17.25 1.43
C LYS A 114 -19.42 -17.51 1.05
N LYS A 115 -18.76 -16.59 0.33
CA LYS A 115 -17.34 -16.74 -0.03
C LYS A 115 -16.41 -16.66 1.16
N VAL A 116 -16.72 -15.80 2.14
CA VAL A 116 -15.87 -15.60 3.32
C VAL A 116 -16.30 -16.44 4.53
N SER A 117 -17.32 -17.28 4.41
CA SER A 117 -17.89 -17.99 5.56
C SER A 117 -16.94 -18.99 6.23
N ALA A 118 -15.92 -19.47 5.52
CA ALA A 118 -14.91 -20.37 6.09
C ALA A 118 -13.94 -19.65 7.04
N GLU A 119 -13.80 -18.33 6.94
CA GLU A 119 -12.82 -17.53 7.69
C GLU A 119 -13.41 -16.86 8.93
N TYR A 120 -14.75 -16.84 9.04
CA TYR A 120 -15.47 -16.07 10.05
C TYR A 120 -16.56 -16.89 10.73
N SER A 121 -16.70 -16.70 12.04
CA SER A 121 -17.85 -17.20 12.81
C SER A 121 -19.17 -16.54 12.40
N ASP A 122 -20.30 -17.17 12.72
CA ASP A 122 -21.64 -16.63 12.43
C ASP A 122 -21.86 -15.21 13.00
N SER A 123 -21.34 -14.94 14.20
CA SER A 123 -21.41 -13.62 14.81
C SER A 123 -20.60 -12.58 14.03
N GLN A 124 -19.42 -12.96 13.53
CA GLN A 124 -18.60 -12.09 12.69
C GLN A 124 -19.26 -11.85 11.34
N LEU A 125 -19.83 -12.88 10.71
CA LEU A 125 -20.58 -12.77 9.44
C LEU A 125 -21.81 -11.87 9.60
N TYR A 126 -22.56 -12.01 10.69
CA TYR A 126 -23.68 -11.11 11.01
C TYR A 126 -23.22 -9.66 11.11
N ASN A 127 -22.10 -9.41 11.78
CA ASN A 127 -21.55 -8.08 11.90
C ASN A 127 -21.06 -7.54 10.55
N ILE A 128 -20.31 -8.31 9.77
CA ILE A 128 -19.86 -7.94 8.42
C ILE A 128 -21.07 -7.56 7.56
N LYS A 129 -22.11 -8.41 7.52
CA LYS A 129 -23.37 -8.15 6.82
C LYS A 129 -23.99 -6.82 7.22
N ARG A 130 -24.11 -6.57 8.53
CA ARG A 130 -24.69 -5.33 9.07
C ARG A 130 -23.95 -4.10 8.56
N ARG A 131 -22.62 -4.14 8.54
CA ARG A 131 -21.76 -3.02 8.13
C ARG A 131 -21.84 -2.76 6.64
N ILE A 132 -21.86 -3.81 5.83
CA ILE A 132 -22.05 -3.70 4.38
C ILE A 132 -23.42 -3.13 4.04
N ILE A 133 -24.50 -3.67 4.64
CA ILE A 133 -25.86 -3.14 4.44
C ILE A 133 -25.92 -1.65 4.79
N ARG A 134 -25.22 -1.28 5.86
CA ARG A 134 -25.17 0.10 6.32
C ARG A 134 -24.45 1.03 5.31
N PHE A 135 -23.34 0.58 4.73
CA PHE A 135 -22.66 1.26 3.62
C PHE A 135 -23.57 1.39 2.38
N LEU A 136 -24.25 0.32 1.98
CA LEU A 136 -25.13 0.34 0.81
C LEU A 136 -26.34 1.28 1.00
N LYS A 137 -26.89 1.35 2.21
CA LYS A 137 -27.95 2.33 2.53
C LYS A 137 -27.45 3.77 2.49
N TYR A 138 -26.20 4.01 2.89
CA TYR A 138 -25.56 5.31 2.75
C TYR A 138 -25.42 5.69 1.27
N MET A 139 -25.00 4.77 0.41
CA MET A 139 -24.93 4.99 -1.04
C MET A 139 -26.30 5.24 -1.68
N TYR A 140 -27.31 4.46 -1.29
CA TYR A 140 -28.68 4.64 -1.78
C TYR A 140 -29.21 6.07 -1.58
N GLN A 141 -28.93 6.67 -0.43
CA GLN A 141 -29.35 8.04 -0.11
C GLN A 141 -28.62 9.12 -0.91
N ARG A 142 -27.47 8.78 -1.49
CA ARG A 142 -26.74 9.61 -2.45
C ARG A 142 -27.22 9.40 -3.89
N ASN A 143 -28.34 8.70 -4.07
CA ASN A 143 -28.85 8.25 -5.36
C ASN A 143 -27.85 7.35 -6.12
N LYS A 144 -27.01 6.61 -5.38
CA LYS A 144 -26.03 5.66 -5.91
C LYS A 144 -26.59 4.24 -5.77
N ASN A 145 -27.55 3.92 -6.64
CA ASN A 145 -28.30 2.66 -6.56
C ASN A 145 -27.68 1.55 -7.41
N GLU A 146 -26.92 1.93 -8.43
CA GLU A 146 -26.24 1.00 -9.35
C GLU A 146 -24.76 0.84 -8.94
N PRO A 147 -24.20 -0.38 -9.01
CA PRO A 147 -22.80 -0.63 -8.66
C PRO A 147 -21.80 0.30 -9.39
N GLY A 148 -21.95 0.47 -10.70
CA GLY A 148 -21.08 1.33 -11.51
C GLY A 148 -21.20 2.83 -11.23
N SER A 149 -22.16 3.26 -10.40
CA SER A 149 -22.35 4.68 -10.08
C SER A 149 -21.40 5.19 -8.98
N PHE A 150 -20.71 4.29 -8.27
CA PHE A 150 -19.85 4.65 -7.14
C PHE A 150 -18.59 5.37 -7.62
N SER A 151 -18.26 6.48 -6.97
CA SER A 151 -17.08 7.28 -7.27
C SER A 151 -16.10 7.33 -6.09
N TYR A 152 -14.88 7.80 -6.33
CA TYR A 152 -13.90 8.07 -5.28
C TYR A 152 -14.41 9.09 -4.25
N ASP A 153 -15.17 10.10 -4.69
CA ASP A 153 -15.80 11.08 -3.80
C ASP A 153 -16.85 10.45 -2.88
N ASP A 154 -17.58 9.43 -3.37
CA ASP A 154 -18.54 8.71 -2.54
C ASP A 154 -17.84 7.88 -1.45
N ILE A 155 -16.70 7.26 -1.78
CA ILE A 155 -15.87 6.53 -0.81
C ILE A 155 -15.26 7.48 0.23
N LEU A 156 -14.77 8.64 -0.21
CA LEU A 156 -14.28 9.69 0.69
C LEU A 156 -15.39 10.18 1.62
N ALA A 157 -16.57 10.50 1.08
CA ALA A 157 -17.71 10.95 1.87
C ALA A 157 -18.16 9.90 2.89
N PHE A 158 -18.14 8.61 2.52
CA PHE A 158 -18.40 7.53 3.46
C PHE A 158 -17.37 7.48 4.59
N HIS A 159 -16.07 7.52 4.28
CA HIS A 159 -15.00 7.59 5.29
C HIS A 159 -15.18 8.77 6.25
N GLU A 160 -15.45 9.96 5.72
CA GLU A 160 -15.68 11.18 6.51
C GLU A 160 -16.91 11.08 7.40
N SER A 161 -17.98 10.42 6.93
CA SER A 161 -19.20 10.24 7.70
C SER A 161 -19.02 9.32 8.92
N LEU A 162 -17.94 8.55 8.98
CA LEU A 162 -17.55 7.72 10.13
C LEU A 162 -16.67 8.48 11.13
N SER A 163 -16.42 9.77 10.93
CA SER A 163 -15.57 10.62 11.79
C SER A 163 -15.96 10.61 13.28
N TYR A 164 -17.22 10.30 13.60
CA TYR A 164 -17.74 10.20 14.96
C TYR A 164 -17.33 8.91 15.69
N MET A 165 -16.87 7.88 14.98
CA MET A 165 -16.49 6.60 15.57
C MET A 165 -15.08 6.66 16.17
N LYS A 166 -14.86 5.87 17.23
CA LYS A 166 -13.50 5.59 17.73
C LYS A 166 -12.69 4.89 16.64
N ASP A 167 -11.39 5.16 16.58
CA ASP A 167 -10.50 4.68 15.50
C ASP A 167 -10.62 3.18 15.27
N VAL A 168 -10.50 2.34 16.31
CA VAL A 168 -10.64 0.88 16.19
C VAL A 168 -12.00 0.48 15.61
N SER A 169 -13.08 1.13 16.06
CA SER A 169 -14.42 0.84 15.54
C SER A 169 -14.56 1.29 14.08
N ARG A 170 -13.98 2.43 13.72
CA ARG A 170 -13.96 2.92 12.33
C ARG A 170 -13.20 1.95 11.44
N THR A 171 -11.99 1.54 11.82
CA THR A 171 -11.18 0.58 11.06
C THR A 171 -11.94 -0.73 10.83
N VAL A 172 -12.61 -1.26 11.85
CA VAL A 172 -13.40 -2.50 11.72
C VAL A 172 -14.60 -2.32 10.78
N GLU A 173 -15.22 -1.14 10.79
CA GLU A 173 -16.29 -0.77 9.87
C GLU A 173 -15.81 -0.70 8.43
N GLU A 174 -14.75 0.07 8.19
CA GLU A 174 -14.18 0.29 6.87
C GLU A 174 -13.57 -0.98 6.30
N SER A 175 -12.89 -1.80 7.12
CA SER A 175 -12.34 -3.10 6.68
C SER A 175 -13.43 -4.07 6.20
N SER A 176 -14.61 -4.07 6.85
CA SER A 176 -15.73 -4.91 6.41
C SER A 176 -16.27 -4.47 5.05
N VAL A 177 -16.34 -3.14 4.83
CA VAL A 177 -16.79 -2.54 3.57
C VAL A 177 -15.75 -2.72 2.47
N LYS A 178 -14.47 -2.52 2.79
CA LYS A 178 -13.33 -2.71 1.89
C LYS A 178 -13.30 -4.11 1.31
N GLY A 179 -13.44 -5.15 2.15
CA GLY A 179 -13.48 -6.54 1.66
C GLY A 179 -14.63 -6.80 0.69
N PHE A 180 -15.80 -6.21 0.95
CA PHE A 180 -16.94 -6.29 0.03
C PHE A 180 -16.70 -5.54 -1.29
N LEU A 181 -16.14 -4.32 -1.24
CA LEU A 181 -15.76 -3.57 -2.44
C LEU A 181 -14.70 -4.31 -3.26
N GLU A 182 -13.74 -4.96 -2.60
CA GLU A 182 -12.71 -5.76 -3.27
C GLU A 182 -13.35 -6.95 -4.01
N TYR A 183 -14.33 -7.63 -3.39
CA TYR A 183 -15.10 -8.68 -4.04
C TYR A 183 -15.85 -8.15 -5.27
N LEU A 184 -16.59 -7.05 -5.13
CA LEU A 184 -17.33 -6.43 -6.24
C LEU A 184 -16.41 -6.02 -7.40
N GLY A 185 -15.23 -5.48 -7.08
CA GLY A 185 -14.22 -5.13 -8.08
C GLY A 185 -13.62 -6.35 -8.77
N LYS A 186 -13.42 -7.47 -8.05
CA LYS A 186 -12.93 -8.72 -8.65
C LYS A 186 -13.91 -9.32 -9.65
N ILE A 187 -15.22 -9.17 -9.42
CA ILE A 187 -16.27 -9.63 -10.36
C ILE A 187 -16.66 -8.56 -11.39
N GLY A 188 -16.00 -7.40 -11.41
CA GLY A 188 -16.20 -6.35 -12.41
C GLY A 188 -17.47 -5.51 -12.25
N MET A 189 -18.13 -5.54 -11.09
CA MET A 189 -19.33 -4.72 -10.85
C MET A 189 -19.00 -3.26 -10.52
N ILE A 190 -17.81 -2.99 -9.99
CA ILE A 190 -17.31 -1.65 -9.64
C ILE A 190 -15.85 -1.52 -10.05
N HIS A 191 -15.34 -0.29 -10.10
CA HIS A 191 -13.89 -0.05 -10.21
C HIS A 191 -13.15 -0.66 -9.02
N PHE A 192 -12.16 -1.52 -9.28
CA PHE A 192 -11.37 -2.17 -8.23
C PHE A 192 -10.67 -1.16 -7.31
N GLY A 193 -10.31 0.01 -7.86
CA GLY A 193 -9.64 1.09 -7.14
C GLY A 193 -10.45 1.67 -5.99
N LEU A 194 -11.78 1.57 -5.99
CA LEU A 194 -12.61 2.03 -4.87
C LEU A 194 -12.28 1.30 -3.56
N SER A 195 -11.97 0.00 -3.63
CA SER A 195 -11.55 -0.79 -2.47
C SER A 195 -10.16 -0.38 -1.97
N LEU A 196 -9.22 -0.13 -2.90
CA LEU A 196 -7.87 0.30 -2.59
C LEU A 196 -7.87 1.70 -1.98
N TYR A 197 -8.72 2.58 -2.49
CA TYR A 197 -8.84 3.96 -2.01
C TYR A 197 -9.34 4.01 -0.57
N LEU A 198 -10.37 3.24 -0.22
CA LEU A 198 -10.83 3.14 1.17
C LEU A 198 -9.70 2.70 2.10
N GLY A 199 -8.90 1.70 1.70
CA GLY A 199 -7.71 1.29 2.45
C GLY A 199 -6.62 2.37 2.52
N SER A 200 -6.51 3.24 1.51
CA SER A 200 -5.55 4.35 1.53
C SER A 200 -5.99 5.47 2.48
N LEU A 201 -7.30 5.72 2.59
CA LEU A 201 -7.90 6.68 3.52
C LEU A 201 -7.69 6.24 4.98
N GLU A 202 -7.93 4.95 5.27
CA GLU A 202 -7.62 4.34 6.57
C GLU A 202 -6.15 4.56 6.99
N ALA A 203 -5.23 4.47 6.03
CA ALA A 203 -3.79 4.65 6.25
C ALA A 203 -3.33 6.11 6.21
N GLY A 204 -4.22 7.07 5.93
CA GLY A 204 -3.87 8.50 5.77
C GLY A 204 -2.94 8.79 4.59
N CYS A 205 -2.97 7.95 3.55
CA CYS A 205 -2.06 7.99 2.41
C CYS A 205 -2.68 8.56 1.13
N GLN A 206 -3.92 9.06 1.16
CA GLN A 206 -4.68 9.51 -0.01
C GLN A 206 -4.00 10.62 -0.83
N ASN A 207 -3.23 11.49 -0.18
CA ASN A 207 -2.61 12.64 -0.82
C ASN A 207 -1.62 12.26 -1.92
N ILE A 208 -1.09 11.02 -1.94
CA ILE A 208 -0.12 10.59 -2.96
C ILE A 208 -0.75 10.41 -4.35
N TYR A 209 -2.09 10.37 -4.44
CA TYR A 209 -2.81 10.15 -5.68
C TYR A 209 -3.29 11.44 -6.36
N GLU A 210 -3.27 12.57 -5.63
CA GLU A 210 -3.56 13.88 -6.20
C GLU A 210 -2.43 14.28 -7.15
N PHE A 211 -2.77 14.41 -8.43
CA PHE A 211 -1.81 14.75 -9.47
C PHE A 211 -2.38 15.80 -10.42
N HIS A 212 -1.79 16.99 -10.40
CA HIS A 212 -2.21 18.11 -11.23
C HIS A 212 -1.51 18.02 -12.59
N LEU A 213 -2.26 17.53 -13.59
CA LEU A 213 -1.81 17.29 -14.97
C LEU A 213 -1.23 18.53 -15.67
N GLU A 214 -1.68 19.74 -15.29
CA GLU A 214 -1.29 21.00 -15.94
C GLU A 214 0.21 21.28 -15.89
N LEU A 215 0.92 20.79 -14.87
CA LEU A 215 2.38 20.92 -14.76
C LEU A 215 3.16 19.90 -15.62
N CYS A 216 2.52 18.83 -16.10
CA CYS A 216 3.16 17.75 -16.86
C CYS A 216 2.70 17.64 -18.32
N MET A 217 1.62 18.31 -18.73
CA MET A 217 1.17 18.28 -20.13
C MET A 217 2.20 18.84 -21.11
N THR A 218 3.08 19.75 -20.67
CA THR A 218 4.23 20.23 -21.47
C THR A 218 5.22 19.10 -21.75
N GLU A 219 5.44 18.18 -20.82
CA GLU A 219 6.37 17.05 -20.97
C GLU A 219 5.71 15.85 -21.70
N ILE A 220 4.43 15.58 -21.43
CA ILE A 220 3.65 14.49 -22.04
C ILE A 220 3.34 14.76 -23.52
N LYS A 221 3.05 16.01 -23.91
CA LYS A 221 2.83 16.37 -25.33
C LYS A 221 4.10 16.27 -26.18
N THR A 222 5.28 16.49 -25.59
CA THR A 222 6.57 16.25 -26.27
C THR A 222 6.94 14.77 -26.38
N ALA A 223 6.49 13.92 -25.45
CA ALA A 223 6.77 12.48 -25.48
C ALA A 223 5.78 11.67 -26.35
N GLY A 224 4.61 12.22 -26.65
CA GLY A 224 3.49 11.53 -27.32
C GLY A 224 3.41 11.65 -28.84
N THR A 225 4.53 11.75 -29.57
CA THR A 225 4.56 11.75 -31.05
C THR A 225 5.37 10.59 -31.65
N GLY A 226 5.42 9.45 -30.97
CA GLY A 226 5.95 8.19 -31.51
C GLY A 226 4.83 7.18 -31.78
N GLU A 227 4.73 6.70 -33.01
CA GLU A 227 3.68 5.83 -33.57
C GLU A 227 3.58 4.39 -32.99
N ASN A 228 3.86 4.17 -31.70
CA ASN A 228 3.66 2.85 -31.05
C ASN A 228 2.87 3.00 -29.74
N ASN A 229 1.64 3.50 -29.83
CA ASN A 229 0.73 3.61 -28.68
C ASN A 229 -0.20 2.39 -28.60
N GLN A 230 0.24 1.32 -27.93
CA GLN A 230 -0.71 0.38 -27.35
C GLN A 230 -1.28 0.98 -26.07
N THR A 231 -2.52 1.46 -26.17
CA THR A 231 -3.29 2.07 -25.08
C THR A 231 -3.71 1.00 -24.06
N VAL A 232 -3.28 1.11 -22.81
CA VAL A 232 -3.56 0.13 -21.74
C VAL A 232 -4.48 0.73 -20.65
N PHE A 233 -5.72 0.26 -20.56
CA PHE A 233 -6.68 0.58 -19.50
C PHE A 233 -6.23 0.06 -18.11
N SER A 234 -6.70 0.67 -17.01
CA SER A 234 -6.33 0.29 -15.64
C SER A 234 -6.59 -1.21 -15.33
N ASP A 235 -7.62 -1.81 -15.92
CA ASP A 235 -7.87 -3.25 -15.79
C ASP A 235 -6.78 -4.12 -16.44
N MET A 236 -6.25 -3.71 -17.60
CA MET A 236 -5.13 -4.40 -18.23
C MET A 236 -3.85 -4.25 -17.41
N LEU A 237 -3.64 -3.09 -16.78
CA LEU A 237 -2.54 -2.88 -15.83
C LEU A 237 -2.61 -3.86 -14.66
N ARG A 238 -3.80 -4.13 -14.12
CA ARG A 238 -4.02 -5.10 -13.05
C ARG A 238 -3.71 -6.52 -13.50
N CYS A 239 -4.16 -6.92 -14.70
CA CYS A 239 -3.84 -8.23 -15.26
C CYS A 239 -2.32 -8.41 -15.46
N ALA A 240 -1.65 -7.42 -16.08
CA ALA A 240 -0.20 -7.45 -16.27
C ALA A 240 0.57 -7.52 -14.95
N ALA A 241 0.15 -6.76 -13.94
CA ALA A 241 0.73 -6.84 -12.61
C ALA A 241 0.55 -8.21 -11.96
N THR A 242 -0.61 -8.84 -12.13
CA THR A 242 -0.89 -10.20 -11.65
C THR A 242 0.04 -11.20 -12.32
N ASP A 243 0.19 -11.14 -13.65
CA ASP A 243 1.11 -12.02 -14.39
C ASP A 243 2.56 -11.84 -13.92
N ILE A 244 3.00 -10.61 -13.70
CA ILE A 244 4.34 -10.30 -13.17
C ILE A 244 4.52 -10.92 -11.78
N VAL A 245 3.51 -10.83 -10.91
CA VAL A 245 3.56 -11.44 -9.57
C VAL A 245 3.64 -12.97 -9.66
N GLU A 246 2.83 -13.62 -10.48
CA GLU A 246 2.89 -15.07 -10.66
C GLU A 246 4.21 -15.53 -11.31
N MET A 247 4.78 -14.73 -12.21
CA MET A 247 6.14 -14.95 -12.72
C MET A 247 7.20 -14.93 -11.61
N HIS A 248 7.07 -14.04 -10.61
CA HIS A 248 7.98 -14.06 -9.46
C HIS A 248 7.72 -15.25 -8.54
N ARG A 249 6.45 -15.57 -8.25
CA ARG A 249 6.10 -16.72 -7.39
C ARG A 249 6.61 -18.03 -7.99
N SER A 250 6.39 -18.27 -9.28
CA SER A 250 6.88 -19.46 -10.00
C SER A 250 8.41 -19.59 -10.05
N LYS A 251 9.15 -18.49 -9.84
CA LYS A 251 10.61 -18.49 -9.71
C LYS A 251 11.11 -18.64 -8.26
N GLY A 252 10.22 -18.83 -7.29
CA GLY A 252 10.60 -19.08 -5.89
C GLY A 252 11.03 -17.82 -5.12
N TYR A 253 10.50 -16.66 -5.50
CA TYR A 253 10.62 -15.46 -4.66
C TYR A 253 9.81 -15.63 -3.37
N ALA A 254 10.34 -15.13 -2.25
CA ALA A 254 9.71 -15.21 -0.94
C ALA A 254 8.39 -14.43 -0.90
N GLU A 255 7.39 -14.94 -0.19
CA GLU A 255 6.06 -14.31 -0.10
C GLU A 255 6.12 -12.87 0.42
N GLY A 256 6.98 -12.56 1.40
CA GLY A 256 7.14 -11.17 1.85
C GLY A 256 7.62 -10.20 0.75
N TYR A 257 8.34 -10.70 -0.26
CA TYR A 257 8.70 -9.90 -1.44
C TYR A 257 7.53 -9.81 -2.44
N ILE A 258 6.76 -10.89 -2.58
CA ILE A 258 5.52 -10.90 -3.37
C ILE A 258 4.52 -9.88 -2.82
N ASP A 259 4.35 -9.80 -1.50
CA ASP A 259 3.49 -8.81 -0.83
C ASP A 259 3.93 -7.38 -1.13
N ILE A 260 5.23 -7.12 -1.16
CA ILE A 260 5.80 -5.81 -1.52
C ILE A 260 5.47 -5.45 -2.97
N LEU A 261 5.59 -6.41 -3.90
CA LEU A 261 5.24 -6.19 -5.31
C LEU A 261 3.73 -5.97 -5.49
N LEU A 262 2.88 -6.76 -4.83
CA LEU A 262 1.42 -6.58 -4.85
C LEU A 262 1.00 -5.21 -4.32
N ARG A 263 1.65 -4.76 -3.23
CA ARG A 263 1.42 -3.41 -2.70
C ARG A 263 1.83 -2.34 -3.71
N ALA A 264 2.99 -2.52 -4.35
CA ALA A 264 3.49 -1.59 -5.37
C ALA A 264 2.55 -1.52 -6.59
N SER A 265 2.03 -2.65 -7.07
CA SER A 265 1.04 -2.66 -8.16
C SER A 265 -0.28 -2.00 -7.76
N ASN A 266 -0.76 -2.22 -6.53
CA ASN A 266 -2.00 -1.60 -6.07
C ASN A 266 -1.88 -0.08 -5.97
N ILE A 267 -0.74 0.42 -5.49
CA ILE A 267 -0.45 1.86 -5.44
C ILE A 267 -0.44 2.45 -6.86
N LEU A 268 0.23 1.78 -7.80
CA LEU A 268 0.32 2.24 -9.18
C LEU A 268 -1.05 2.20 -9.89
N TYR A 269 -1.78 1.09 -9.74
CA TYR A 269 -3.13 0.94 -10.27
C TYR A 269 -4.02 2.08 -9.78
N LEU A 270 -4.04 2.34 -8.47
CA LEU A 270 -4.92 3.34 -7.89
C LEU A 270 -4.61 4.76 -8.39
N PHE A 271 -3.33 5.07 -8.60
CA PHE A 271 -2.92 6.33 -9.22
C PHE A 271 -3.50 6.52 -10.62
N PHE A 272 -3.37 5.52 -11.49
CA PHE A 272 -3.94 5.58 -12.84
C PHE A 272 -5.46 5.59 -12.84
N ASP A 273 -6.10 4.82 -11.96
CA ASP A 273 -7.57 4.68 -11.89
C ASP A 273 -8.26 5.95 -11.35
N ILE A 274 -7.73 6.58 -10.29
CA ILE A 274 -8.25 7.86 -9.76
C ILE A 274 -8.17 8.97 -10.81
N ASN A 275 -7.05 9.05 -11.51
CA ASN A 275 -6.82 10.10 -12.49
C ASN A 275 -7.42 9.79 -13.86
N SER A 276 -8.07 8.62 -14.03
CA SER A 276 -8.59 8.13 -15.31
C SER A 276 -7.52 8.15 -16.42
N PHE A 277 -6.28 7.84 -16.04
CA PHE A 277 -5.14 7.79 -16.96
C PHE A 277 -4.99 6.39 -17.54
N ILE A 278 -4.61 6.36 -18.81
CA ILE A 278 -4.05 5.17 -19.45
C ILE A 278 -2.63 4.97 -18.91
N PHE A 279 -2.23 3.71 -18.69
CA PHE A 279 -0.87 3.44 -18.22
C PHE A 279 0.17 3.99 -19.19
N ASN A 280 1.05 4.85 -18.69
CA ASN A 280 2.20 5.38 -19.41
C ASN A 280 3.42 5.38 -18.46
N PRO A 281 4.52 4.69 -18.83
CA PRO A 281 5.70 4.59 -17.97
C PRO A 281 6.32 5.95 -17.62
N GLU A 282 6.34 6.91 -18.54
CA GLU A 282 6.89 8.25 -18.29
C GLU A 282 6.01 9.05 -17.33
N VAL A 283 4.68 8.97 -17.47
CA VAL A 283 3.74 9.55 -16.49
C VAL A 283 3.97 8.96 -15.11
N ALA A 284 4.12 7.63 -15.01
CA ALA A 284 4.37 6.96 -13.74
C ALA A 284 5.72 7.36 -13.12
N LYS A 285 6.78 7.46 -13.94
CA LYS A 285 8.13 7.90 -13.53
C LYS A 285 8.14 9.36 -13.09
N THR A 286 7.36 10.23 -13.71
CA THR A 286 7.24 11.63 -13.28
C THR A 286 6.45 11.74 -11.98
N TRP A 287 5.30 11.07 -11.89
CA TRP A 287 4.48 11.03 -10.68
C TRP A 287 5.26 10.55 -9.45
N ILE A 288 5.96 9.41 -9.56
CA ILE A 288 6.71 8.84 -8.42
C ILE A 288 7.83 9.78 -7.95
N LYS A 289 8.37 10.64 -8.81
CA LYS A 289 9.43 11.62 -8.46
C LYS A 289 8.89 12.89 -7.80
N SER A 290 7.58 13.14 -7.84
CA SER A 290 6.99 14.35 -7.24
C SER A 290 7.27 14.41 -5.73
N GLU A 291 7.50 15.63 -5.22
CA GLU A 291 7.89 15.86 -3.82
C GLU A 291 6.85 15.29 -2.84
N ASN A 292 5.56 15.47 -3.15
CA ASN A 292 4.46 14.96 -2.34
C ASN A 292 4.48 13.42 -2.24
N VAL A 293 4.75 12.72 -3.34
CA VAL A 293 4.81 11.25 -3.33
C VAL A 293 6.05 10.76 -2.59
N GLN A 294 7.22 11.36 -2.84
CA GLN A 294 8.47 10.99 -2.17
C GLN A 294 8.37 11.16 -0.64
N LYS A 295 7.74 12.25 -0.19
CA LYS A 295 7.57 12.55 1.23
C LYS A 295 6.65 11.56 1.96
N ASN A 296 5.59 11.09 1.30
CA ASN A 296 4.53 10.31 1.97
C ASN A 296 4.65 8.79 1.74
N LEU A 297 5.24 8.34 0.64
CA LEU A 297 5.32 6.91 0.30
C LEU A 297 6.48 6.19 1.03
N GLY A 298 7.55 6.93 1.38
CA GLY A 298 8.76 6.41 2.00
C GLY A 298 9.68 5.66 1.01
N ASN A 299 10.97 5.58 1.35
CA ASN A 299 12.03 5.12 0.43
C ASN A 299 11.82 3.68 -0.09
N SER A 300 11.51 2.73 0.81
CA SER A 300 11.37 1.31 0.44
C SER A 300 10.16 1.06 -0.48
N SER A 301 9.03 1.68 -0.18
CA SER A 301 7.82 1.59 -1.02
C SER A 301 8.05 2.30 -2.36
N SER A 302 8.70 3.46 -2.38
CA SER A 302 9.04 4.15 -3.63
C SER A 302 9.91 3.31 -4.56
N GLN A 303 10.92 2.61 -4.02
CA GLN A 303 11.77 1.73 -4.82
C GLN A 303 10.98 0.55 -5.41
N SER A 304 10.02 0.03 -4.64
CA SER A 304 9.17 -1.09 -5.08
C SER A 304 8.20 -0.66 -6.19
N VAL A 305 7.64 0.55 -6.08
CA VAL A 305 6.80 1.15 -7.14
C VAL A 305 7.62 1.43 -8.40
N LYS A 306 8.81 2.04 -8.29
CA LYS A 306 9.73 2.24 -9.43
C LYS A 306 10.04 0.92 -10.15
N ARG A 307 10.34 -0.13 -9.38
CA ARG A 307 10.56 -1.46 -9.94
C ARG A 307 9.34 -1.99 -10.68
N MET A 308 8.14 -1.85 -10.10
CA MET A 308 6.92 -2.30 -10.76
C MET A 308 6.68 -1.55 -12.08
N ILE A 309 6.96 -0.23 -12.12
CA ILE A 309 6.90 0.57 -13.36
C ILE A 309 7.84 -0.01 -14.43
N ASP A 310 9.11 -0.29 -14.08
CA ASP A 310 10.08 -0.84 -15.03
C ASP A 310 9.65 -2.22 -15.55
N LEU A 311 9.12 -3.08 -14.67
CA LEU A 311 8.63 -4.41 -15.05
C LEU A 311 7.43 -4.33 -16.01
N LEU A 312 6.49 -3.43 -15.74
CA LEU A 312 5.32 -3.20 -16.58
C LEU A 312 5.70 -2.58 -17.92
N GLU A 313 6.66 -1.65 -17.96
CA GLU A 313 7.18 -1.09 -19.21
C GLU A 313 7.76 -2.20 -20.10
N VAL A 314 8.56 -3.12 -19.54
CA VAL A 314 9.11 -4.26 -20.28
C VAL A 314 7.99 -5.20 -20.74
N TYR A 315 7.04 -5.53 -19.85
CA TYR A 315 5.90 -6.40 -20.14
C TYR A 315 5.07 -5.87 -21.32
N PHE A 316 4.66 -4.60 -21.28
CA PHE A 316 3.88 -3.97 -22.35
C PHE A 316 4.68 -3.73 -23.64
N SER A 317 6.01 -3.68 -23.57
CA SER A 317 6.86 -3.65 -24.77
C SER A 317 6.90 -5.00 -25.52
N GLY A 318 6.24 -6.05 -25.02
CA GLY A 318 6.36 -7.42 -25.55
C GLY A 318 7.73 -8.05 -25.32
N ARG A 319 8.59 -7.44 -24.50
CA ARG A 319 9.92 -7.95 -24.18
C ARG A 319 9.80 -8.96 -23.04
N THR A 320 10.65 -9.99 -23.06
CA THR A 320 10.71 -10.96 -21.96
C THR A 320 11.09 -10.25 -20.66
N VAL A 321 10.22 -10.32 -19.65
CA VAL A 321 10.46 -9.76 -18.33
C VAL A 321 11.64 -10.47 -17.68
N ASN A 322 12.80 -9.81 -17.64
CA ASN A 322 13.99 -10.37 -17.02
C ASN A 322 13.99 -10.09 -15.52
N LEU A 323 13.51 -11.06 -14.76
CA LEU A 323 13.42 -11.02 -13.30
C LEU A 323 14.79 -10.96 -12.60
N LYS A 324 15.91 -11.15 -13.32
CA LYS A 324 17.28 -11.16 -12.75
C LYS A 324 17.94 -9.78 -12.70
N VAL A 325 17.45 -8.77 -13.44
CA VAL A 325 18.24 -7.56 -13.75
C VAL A 325 18.31 -6.54 -12.62
N SER A 326 17.47 -6.61 -11.59
CA SER A 326 17.54 -5.66 -10.48
C SER A 326 17.24 -6.32 -9.15
N HIS A 327 18.17 -6.16 -8.20
CA HIS A 327 18.10 -6.54 -6.79
C HIS A 327 17.35 -7.85 -6.48
N ILE A 328 18.08 -8.96 -6.49
CA ILE A 328 17.65 -10.21 -5.84
C ILE A 328 17.66 -9.97 -4.32
N ARG A 329 16.56 -9.43 -3.79
CA ARG A 329 16.19 -9.55 -2.37
C ARG A 329 15.09 -10.60 -2.29
N GLY A 330 15.29 -11.64 -1.49
CA GLY A 330 14.23 -12.59 -1.17
C GLY A 330 14.05 -13.78 -2.11
N LEU A 331 15.03 -14.17 -2.94
CA LEU A 331 15.00 -15.51 -3.56
C LEU A 331 15.28 -16.56 -2.47
N SER A 332 14.23 -17.22 -1.96
CA SER A 332 14.40 -18.46 -1.19
C SER A 332 14.56 -19.64 -2.16
N GLY A 333 15.59 -19.57 -2.99
CA GLY A 333 15.93 -20.61 -3.97
C GLY A 333 16.52 -21.89 -3.35
N PHE A 334 16.38 -22.09 -2.04
CA PHE A 334 16.94 -23.23 -1.32
C PHE A 334 16.42 -24.56 -1.85
N ASN A 335 15.11 -24.65 -2.12
CA ASN A 335 14.48 -25.87 -2.65
C ASN A 335 14.83 -26.13 -4.13
N SER A 336 15.24 -25.10 -4.87
CA SER A 336 15.70 -25.24 -6.27
C SER A 336 17.19 -25.57 -6.39
N LEU A 337 17.94 -25.63 -5.28
CA LEU A 337 19.34 -26.01 -5.30
C LEU A 337 19.51 -27.50 -5.61
N PRO A 338 20.52 -27.89 -6.40
CA PRO A 338 20.87 -29.29 -6.57
C PRO A 338 21.28 -29.91 -5.23
N GLU A 339 21.10 -31.22 -5.10
CA GLU A 339 21.27 -31.94 -3.82
C GLU A 339 22.65 -31.74 -3.20
N TRP A 340 23.69 -31.67 -4.03
CA TRP A 340 25.06 -31.44 -3.57
C TRP A 340 25.25 -30.10 -2.85
N CYS A 341 24.41 -29.09 -3.13
CA CYS A 341 24.35 -27.82 -2.40
C CYS A 341 23.34 -27.86 -1.25
N ARG A 342 22.15 -28.41 -1.51
CA ARG A 342 21.01 -28.37 -0.58
C ARG A 342 21.28 -29.19 0.68
N ILE A 343 21.80 -30.41 0.54
CA ILE A 343 22.03 -31.32 1.68
C ILE A 343 23.06 -30.73 2.67
N PRO A 344 24.24 -30.25 2.23
CA PRO A 344 25.19 -29.63 3.15
C PRO A 344 24.68 -28.34 3.78
N LEU A 345 23.89 -27.55 3.04
CA LEU A 345 23.31 -26.30 3.57
C LEU A 345 22.23 -26.58 4.62
N ASP A 346 21.40 -27.60 4.43
CA ASP A 346 20.42 -28.03 5.43
C ASP A 346 21.11 -28.53 6.71
N ALA A 347 22.15 -29.36 6.55
CA ALA A 347 22.95 -29.84 7.67
C ALA A 347 23.62 -28.67 8.44
N PHE A 348 24.09 -27.64 7.72
CA PHE A 348 24.64 -26.44 8.34
C PHE A 348 23.58 -25.64 9.09
N ALA A 349 22.38 -25.45 8.52
CA ALA A 349 21.27 -24.78 9.16
C ALA A 349 20.86 -25.49 10.46
N ASN A 350 20.78 -26.82 10.44
CA ASN A 350 20.49 -27.62 11.62
C ASN A 350 21.57 -27.49 12.70
N GLU A 351 22.85 -27.32 12.34
CA GLU A 351 23.92 -27.00 13.30
C GLU A 351 23.72 -25.60 13.91
N ARG A 352 23.34 -24.60 13.11
CA ARG A 352 23.04 -23.25 13.61
C ARG A 352 21.85 -23.23 14.57
N ARG A 353 20.80 -24.03 14.32
CA ARG A 353 19.67 -24.21 15.24
C ARG A 353 20.08 -24.86 16.56
N LYS A 354 20.96 -25.87 16.51
CA LYS A 354 21.50 -26.54 17.72
C LYS A 354 22.32 -25.58 18.60
N GLU A 355 22.88 -24.52 18.03
CA GLU A 355 23.54 -23.44 18.77
C GLU A 355 22.56 -22.45 19.45
N LYS A 356 21.25 -22.72 19.41
CA LYS A 356 20.18 -21.87 19.98
C LYS A 356 20.15 -20.45 19.39
N LEU A 357 20.53 -20.30 18.11
CA LEU A 357 20.27 -19.08 17.37
C LEU A 357 18.76 -18.96 17.07
N ASP A 358 18.24 -17.74 17.02
CA ASP A 358 16.87 -17.48 16.61
C ASP A 358 16.65 -17.84 15.13
N GLU A 359 15.42 -18.18 14.76
CA GLU A 359 15.09 -18.65 13.41
C GLU A 359 15.34 -17.58 12.34
N ASP A 360 15.19 -16.28 12.64
CA ASP A 360 15.50 -15.21 11.69
C ASP A 360 17.00 -15.14 11.39
N THR A 361 17.84 -15.32 12.41
CA THR A 361 19.29 -15.45 12.24
C THR A 361 19.64 -16.66 11.39
N VAL A 362 19.05 -17.83 11.67
CA VAL A 362 19.26 -19.05 10.87
C VAL A 362 18.81 -18.84 9.43
N TYR A 363 17.65 -18.22 9.22
CA TYR A 363 17.15 -17.85 7.89
C TYR A 363 18.14 -16.97 7.14
N ASN A 364 18.75 -15.98 7.80
CA ASN A 364 19.77 -15.13 7.19
C ASN A 364 21.04 -15.90 6.79
N TYR A 365 21.44 -16.94 7.52
CA TYR A 365 22.51 -17.85 7.10
C TYR A 365 22.12 -18.63 5.85
N ILE A 366 20.93 -19.25 5.86
CA ILE A 366 20.41 -20.00 4.72
C ILE A 366 20.35 -19.09 3.49
N TYR A 367 19.82 -17.89 3.63
CA TYR A 367 19.70 -16.91 2.54
C TYR A 367 21.06 -16.54 1.95
N SER A 368 22.03 -16.15 2.79
CA SER A 368 23.37 -15.76 2.34
C SER A 368 24.09 -16.91 1.65
N CYS A 369 23.96 -18.13 2.18
CA CYS A 369 24.60 -19.31 1.59
C CYS A 369 23.87 -19.80 0.33
N THR A 370 22.55 -19.64 0.25
CA THR A 370 21.77 -19.95 -0.96
C THR A 370 22.21 -19.06 -2.13
N ARG A 371 22.47 -17.77 -1.89
CA ARG A 371 23.05 -16.88 -2.92
C ARG A 371 24.39 -17.38 -3.42
N PHE A 372 25.27 -17.80 -2.51
CA PHE A 372 26.56 -18.38 -2.85
C PHE A 372 26.41 -19.67 -3.67
N CYS A 373 25.57 -20.61 -3.23
CA CYS A 373 25.30 -21.86 -3.96
C CYS A 373 24.73 -21.60 -5.36
N ASN A 374 23.79 -20.67 -5.51
CA ASN A 374 23.23 -20.28 -6.80
C ASN A 374 24.30 -19.70 -7.75
N TYR A 375 25.26 -18.95 -7.21
CA TYR A 375 26.41 -18.50 -8.00
C TYR A 375 27.26 -19.67 -8.50
N LEU A 376 27.56 -20.65 -7.64
CA LEU A 376 28.33 -21.84 -8.04
C LEU A 376 27.62 -22.61 -9.17
N VAL A 377 26.32 -22.85 -9.00
CA VAL A 377 25.48 -23.54 -10.01
C VAL A 377 25.43 -22.76 -11.32
N SER A 378 25.27 -21.43 -11.26
CA SER A 378 25.24 -20.57 -12.45
C SER A 378 26.58 -20.56 -13.21
N ASN A 379 27.69 -20.84 -12.52
CA ASN A 379 29.03 -21.00 -13.10
C ASN A 379 29.35 -22.47 -13.44
N LYS A 380 28.34 -23.35 -13.49
CA LYS A 380 28.45 -24.76 -13.88
C LYS A 380 29.36 -25.60 -12.96
N LEU A 381 29.48 -25.23 -11.69
CA LEU A 381 30.08 -26.12 -10.69
C LEU A 381 29.06 -27.18 -10.26
N GLU A 382 29.56 -28.38 -10.01
CA GLU A 382 28.74 -29.56 -9.69
C GLU A 382 29.09 -30.16 -8.31
N SER A 383 30.10 -29.60 -7.63
CA SER A 383 30.54 -30.06 -6.32
C SER A 383 31.36 -28.99 -5.61
N PHE A 384 31.35 -29.02 -4.27
CA PHE A 384 32.19 -28.17 -3.43
C PHE A 384 33.69 -28.49 -3.57
N SER A 385 34.08 -29.68 -4.01
CA SER A 385 35.49 -30.02 -4.25
C SER A 385 36.16 -29.16 -5.33
N LYS A 386 35.35 -28.59 -6.25
CA LYS A 386 35.81 -27.68 -7.31
C LYS A 386 35.92 -26.22 -6.84
N VAL A 387 35.55 -25.90 -5.61
CA VAL A 387 35.62 -24.54 -5.06
C VAL A 387 37.04 -24.23 -4.60
N ASN A 388 37.63 -23.20 -5.19
CA ASN A 388 38.96 -22.69 -4.85
C ASN A 388 38.93 -21.17 -4.57
N GLY A 389 40.08 -20.59 -4.20
CA GLY A 389 40.18 -19.16 -3.86
C GLY A 389 39.74 -18.22 -4.97
N ASP A 390 39.96 -18.58 -6.24
CA ASP A 390 39.58 -17.76 -7.39
C ASP A 390 38.05 -17.69 -7.53
N VAL A 391 37.36 -18.83 -7.37
CA VAL A 391 35.89 -18.90 -7.37
C VAL A 391 35.30 -18.04 -6.25
N ILE A 392 35.89 -18.05 -5.06
CA ILE A 392 35.45 -17.24 -3.93
C ILE A 392 35.67 -15.74 -4.18
N THR A 393 36.81 -15.38 -4.78
CA THR A 393 37.12 -13.99 -5.13
C THR A 393 36.15 -13.47 -6.20
N ALA A 394 35.90 -14.27 -7.23
CA ALA A 394 34.95 -13.96 -8.29
C ALA A 394 33.52 -13.82 -7.75
N PHE A 395 33.10 -14.68 -6.82
CA PHE A 395 31.82 -14.51 -6.10
C PHE A 395 31.77 -13.18 -5.34
N ASN A 396 32.82 -12.83 -4.59
CA ASN A 396 32.84 -11.60 -3.80
C ASN A 396 32.76 -10.33 -4.66
N LEU A 397 33.27 -10.36 -5.90
CA LEU A 397 33.11 -9.30 -6.88
C LEU A 397 31.70 -9.27 -7.48
N PHE A 398 31.11 -10.44 -7.73
CA PHE A 398 29.76 -10.60 -8.23
C PHE A 398 28.69 -10.17 -7.21
N ASP A 399 28.87 -10.47 -5.92
CA ASP A 399 27.91 -10.21 -4.85
C ASP A 399 27.93 -8.73 -4.43
N LYS A 400 27.05 -7.94 -5.08
CA LYS A 400 26.83 -6.52 -4.81
C LYS A 400 25.78 -6.31 -3.71
N HIS A 401 26.04 -5.37 -2.80
CA HIS A 401 25.15 -4.98 -1.70
C HIS A 401 25.06 -3.46 -1.63
N ASP A 402 23.94 -2.95 -1.12
CA ASP A 402 23.66 -1.52 -1.00
C ASP A 402 24.49 -0.85 0.12
N SER A 403 24.97 -1.63 1.10
CA SER A 403 25.82 -1.15 2.19
C SER A 403 27.02 -2.08 2.44
N ARG A 404 28.09 -1.50 2.99
CA ARG A 404 29.31 -2.24 3.37
C ARG A 404 29.01 -3.21 4.51
N GLU A 405 28.13 -2.83 5.43
CA GLU A 405 27.67 -3.63 6.56
C GLU A 405 26.89 -4.86 6.07
N GLY A 406 26.00 -4.68 5.09
CA GLY A 406 25.26 -5.76 4.46
C GLY A 406 26.18 -6.78 3.79
N LYS A 407 27.17 -6.29 3.04
CA LYS A 407 28.20 -7.13 2.41
C LYS A 407 29.02 -7.91 3.44
N ASN A 408 29.50 -7.24 4.48
CA ASN A 408 30.30 -7.89 5.52
C ASN A 408 29.48 -8.92 6.31
N SER A 409 28.20 -8.65 6.56
CA SER A 409 27.28 -9.58 7.21
C SER A 409 27.03 -10.83 6.35
N CYS A 410 26.78 -10.65 5.04
CA CYS A 410 26.66 -11.75 4.08
C CYS A 410 27.95 -12.59 4.05
N ASN A 411 29.09 -11.95 3.85
CA ASN A 411 30.41 -12.60 3.82
C ASN A 411 30.71 -13.35 5.12
N HIS A 412 30.38 -12.78 6.28
CA HIS A 412 30.57 -13.46 7.57
C HIS A 412 29.82 -14.79 7.63
N ARG A 413 28.56 -14.83 7.16
CA ARG A 413 27.75 -16.04 7.15
C ARG A 413 28.31 -17.09 6.21
N ILE A 414 28.74 -16.69 5.01
CA ILE A 414 29.37 -17.59 4.03
C ILE A 414 30.71 -18.12 4.56
N ARG A 415 31.52 -17.30 5.25
CA ARG A 415 32.76 -17.76 5.89
C ARG A 415 32.49 -18.89 6.89
N LYS A 416 31.44 -18.79 7.70
CA LYS A 416 31.05 -19.88 8.62
C LYS A 416 30.61 -21.14 7.88
N PHE A 417 29.89 -20.98 6.77
CA PHE A 417 29.50 -22.12 5.95
C PHE A 417 30.71 -22.80 5.28
N LEU A 418 31.67 -22.05 4.75
CA LEU A 418 32.91 -22.62 4.19
C LEU A 418 33.72 -23.39 5.24
N LYS A 419 33.80 -22.87 6.48
CA LYS A 419 34.41 -23.60 7.60
C LYS A 419 33.65 -24.88 7.94
N PHE A 420 32.32 -24.87 7.87
CA PHE A 420 31.50 -26.07 8.03
C PHE A 420 31.79 -27.10 6.92
N LEU A 421 31.80 -26.68 5.66
CA LEU A 421 32.11 -27.56 4.53
C LEU A 421 33.49 -28.21 4.67
N PHE A 422 34.49 -27.47 5.14
CA PHE A 422 35.83 -28.00 5.41
C PHE A 422 35.81 -29.05 6.51
N ARG A 423 35.17 -28.76 7.65
CA ARG A 423 35.01 -29.74 8.75
C ARG A 423 34.30 -31.02 8.32
N LYS A 424 33.44 -30.95 7.28
CA LYS A 424 32.75 -32.10 6.69
C LYS A 424 33.51 -32.75 5.53
N GLY A 425 34.72 -32.29 5.20
CA GLY A 425 35.55 -32.84 4.13
C GLY A 425 35.04 -32.54 2.71
N LEU A 426 34.11 -31.59 2.56
CA LEU A 426 33.48 -31.26 1.27
C LEU A 426 34.30 -30.24 0.46
N VAL A 427 35.21 -29.52 1.12
CA VAL A 427 36.22 -28.66 0.49
C VAL A 427 37.60 -29.07 1.00
N SER A 428 38.59 -29.05 0.13
CA SER A 428 39.96 -29.52 0.45
C SER A 428 40.83 -28.46 1.12
N GLN A 429 40.51 -27.17 0.95
CA GLN A 429 41.34 -26.07 1.40
C GLN A 429 40.78 -25.44 2.71
N PRO A 430 41.53 -25.47 3.82
CA PRO A 430 41.05 -24.96 5.13
C PRO A 430 40.81 -23.45 5.15
N MET A 431 41.53 -22.69 4.32
CA MET A 431 41.56 -21.22 4.36
C MET A 431 40.71 -20.55 3.26
N LEU A 432 39.83 -21.26 2.56
CA LEU A 432 38.98 -20.68 1.50
C LEU A 432 38.17 -19.47 1.96
N TYR A 433 37.74 -19.47 3.22
CA TYR A 433 36.99 -18.37 3.81
C TYR A 433 37.77 -17.05 3.85
N ALA A 434 39.10 -17.08 3.77
CA ALA A 434 39.96 -15.89 3.78
C ALA A 434 39.90 -15.12 2.45
N ALA A 435 39.56 -15.78 1.34
CA ALA A 435 39.38 -15.14 0.03
C ALA A 435 38.13 -14.23 -0.01
N LEU A 436 37.17 -14.40 0.92
CA LEU A 436 36.09 -13.43 1.11
C LEU A 436 36.65 -12.21 1.84
N GLY A 437 37.06 -11.17 1.11
CA GLY A 437 37.58 -9.93 1.69
C GLY A 437 36.57 -9.24 2.62
N THR A 438 37.08 -8.46 3.59
CA THR A 438 36.28 -7.44 4.28
C THR A 438 36.26 -6.18 3.43
N SER A 439 35.10 -5.53 3.28
CA SER A 439 34.96 -4.31 2.46
C SER A 439 35.62 -3.06 3.07
N GLY A 440 36.61 -3.25 3.96
CA GLY A 440 37.46 -2.22 4.56
C GLY A 440 38.92 -2.24 4.10
N MET A 441 39.30 -3.10 3.14
CA MET A 441 40.64 -3.13 2.55
C MET A 441 40.61 -3.18 1.01
N ILE A 442 39.80 -2.30 0.40
CA ILE A 442 40.14 -1.82 -0.94
C ILE A 442 40.78 -0.47 -0.69
N ASP A 443 42.10 -0.48 -0.55
CA ASP A 443 42.93 0.71 -0.51
C ASP A 443 42.80 1.38 -1.89
N GLU A 444 42.13 2.53 -1.95
CA GLU A 444 41.94 3.35 -3.17
C GLU A 444 43.28 3.94 -3.71
N LYS A 445 44.44 3.44 -3.27
CA LYS A 445 45.77 3.96 -3.59
C LYS A 445 46.52 3.24 -4.73
N LYS A 446 45.84 2.62 -5.69
CA LYS A 446 46.54 2.02 -6.87
C LYS A 446 46.06 2.43 -8.27
N TYR A 447 45.27 3.51 -8.41
CA TYR A 447 44.95 4.08 -9.74
C TYR A 447 45.33 5.56 -9.93
N HIS A 448 46.31 6.04 -9.17
CA HIS A 448 47.11 7.20 -9.58
C HIS A 448 48.57 6.85 -9.36
N HIS A 449 49.23 6.35 -10.42
CA HIS A 449 50.63 6.58 -10.82
C HIS A 449 51.02 5.53 -11.86
N SER A 450 50.77 5.83 -13.14
CA SER A 450 51.86 5.85 -14.12
C SER A 450 51.42 6.68 -15.31
N LYS A 451 52.36 7.52 -15.75
CA LYS A 451 52.39 8.18 -17.05
C LYS A 451 52.22 7.19 -18.19
#